data_AF-U9TT62-F1
#
_entry.id   AF-U9TT62-F1
#
_cell.length_a   1.000
_cell.length_b   1.000
_cell.length_c   1.000
_cell.angle_alpha   90.00
_cell.angle_beta   90.00
_cell.angle_gamma   90.00
#
_symmetry.space_group_name_H-M   'P 1'
#
loop_
_entity.id
_entity.type
_entity.pdbx_description
1 polymer ?
#
loop_
_entity_poly.entity_id
_entity_poly.type
_entity_poly.pdbx_seq_one_letter_code
_entity_poly.pdbx_strand_id
1 'polypeptide(L)'
;MISNTSNDKGASSCAEELTTCITRKLFEEPYYCPEVYQLYNGLNLSRNEKIEIIRKNSIHIELIIQALMHNNIGLNYDEFNLKTEITGLGLWTLPSFFNHACIDENVYNFFLGDLLFIRTNRPISKGEELIINYRNATTFSYEERLSYLKCINIDCQCRMCKLERSESQEIKLRMAQLLKAYHESIYPKVSKPHSVEPSHIKELEYLIAELRSLRKEHPDLGFNTIELSNTLAFAYLKIGNNKKALSILKEVYDLYKTFRVSEIRIIILDIIIINSKLKLFEEAKKWFDIMLKILVEPIMGKLEDDKPEWRKEALRLTEKIHPQMNSIAETLNIV
;
A
#
# COMPACT_ATOMS: atom_id res chain seq x y z
N MET A 1 -26.53 -2.07 -0.22
CA MET A 1 -26.54 -3.09 0.86
C MET A 1 -26.17 -4.44 0.26
N ILE A 2 -24.86 -4.71 0.15
CA ILE A 2 -24.26 -6.04 0.22
C ILE A 2 -22.91 -5.75 0.90
N SER A 3 -22.91 -5.75 2.22
CA SER A 3 -21.68 -5.75 3.02
C SER A 3 -21.06 -7.13 2.87
N ASN A 4 -19.81 -7.21 2.44
CA ASN A 4 -19.01 -8.44 2.53
C ASN A 4 -18.79 -8.76 4.02
N THR A 5 -19.74 -9.48 4.62
CA THR A 5 -19.81 -9.80 6.05
C THR A 5 -18.81 -10.85 6.53
N SER A 6 -17.94 -11.39 5.66
CA SER A 6 -16.96 -12.40 6.05
C SER A 6 -15.70 -11.82 6.69
N ASN A 7 -15.25 -10.62 6.30
CA ASN A 7 -14.04 -9.99 6.85
C ASN A 7 -14.28 -9.18 8.13
N ASP A 8 -15.52 -8.70 8.36
CA ASP A 8 -15.83 -7.87 9.53
C ASP A 8 -15.82 -8.65 10.85
N LYS A 9 -16.12 -9.95 10.84
CA LYS A 9 -16.09 -10.78 12.06
C LYS A 9 -14.67 -10.97 12.60
N GLY A 10 -13.69 -11.14 11.71
CA GLY A 10 -12.27 -11.30 12.10
C GLY A 10 -11.68 -9.99 12.64
N ALA A 11 -12.02 -8.86 12.03
CA ALA A 11 -11.56 -7.54 12.46
C ALA A 11 -12.13 -7.15 13.84
N SER A 12 -13.41 -7.45 14.11
CA SER A 12 -14.04 -7.22 15.41
C SER A 12 -13.39 -8.04 16.53
N SER A 13 -13.10 -9.33 16.27
CA SER A 13 -12.44 -10.21 17.25
C SER A 13 -11.02 -9.74 17.59
N CYS A 14 -10.25 -9.26 16.60
CA CYS A 14 -8.90 -8.75 16.83
C CYS A 14 -8.90 -7.46 17.66
N ALA A 15 -9.90 -6.59 17.46
CA ALA A 15 -10.01 -5.33 18.20
C ALA A 15 -10.35 -5.54 19.68
N GLU A 16 -11.22 -6.51 19.98
CA GLU A 16 -11.55 -6.94 21.35
C GLU A 16 -10.33 -7.55 22.05
N GLU A 17 -9.57 -8.40 21.35
CA GLU A 17 -8.34 -8.99 21.87
C GLU A 17 -7.28 -7.93 22.16
N LEU A 18 -7.04 -7.00 21.23
CA LEU A 18 -6.11 -5.89 21.43
C LEU A 18 -6.53 -5.04 22.64
N THR A 19 -7.82 -4.73 22.76
CA THR A 19 -8.36 -3.99 23.91
C THR A 19 -8.08 -4.69 25.22
N THR A 20 -8.29 -6.01 25.26
CA THR A 20 -8.02 -6.83 26.45
C THR A 20 -6.53 -6.81 26.80
N CYS A 21 -5.66 -7.02 25.82
CA CYS A 21 -4.21 -7.02 25.98
C CYS A 21 -3.68 -5.68 26.48
N ILE A 22 -4.10 -4.57 25.87
CA ILE A 22 -3.67 -3.22 26.26
C ILE A 22 -4.22 -2.86 27.63
N THR A 23 -5.48 -3.18 27.91
CA THR A 23 -6.09 -2.94 29.24
C THR A 23 -5.30 -3.67 30.32
N ARG A 24 -5.03 -4.97 30.15
CA ARG A 24 -4.22 -5.76 31.10
C ARG A 24 -2.83 -5.17 31.27
N LYS A 25 -2.16 -4.81 30.18
CA LYS A 25 -0.82 -4.19 30.23
C LYS A 25 -0.83 -2.87 31.00
N LEU A 26 -1.85 -2.03 30.83
CA LEU A 26 -1.97 -0.78 31.58
C LEU A 26 -2.29 -1.01 33.07
N PHE A 27 -2.99 -2.09 33.42
CA PHE A 27 -3.19 -2.51 34.82
C PHE A 27 -1.89 -2.96 35.48
N GLU A 28 -1.11 -3.79 34.79
CA GLU A 28 0.17 -4.32 35.30
C GLU A 28 1.26 -3.24 35.30
N GLU A 29 1.23 -2.33 34.33
CA GLU A 29 2.26 -1.33 34.07
C GLU A 29 1.64 0.08 33.89
N PRO A 30 1.08 0.71 34.95
CA PRO A 30 0.34 1.98 34.84
C PRO A 30 1.18 3.17 34.35
N TYR A 31 2.51 3.05 34.37
CA TYR A 31 3.41 4.09 33.86
C TYR A 31 3.28 4.31 32.34
N TYR A 32 2.65 3.39 31.59
CA TYR A 32 2.31 3.59 30.17
C TYR A 32 0.99 4.35 29.94
N CYS A 33 0.14 4.50 30.97
CA CYS A 33 -1.13 5.23 30.85
C CYS A 33 -0.97 6.64 30.25
N PRO A 34 0.04 7.45 30.62
CA PRO A 34 0.25 8.77 30.02
C PRO A 34 0.44 8.72 28.51
N GLU A 35 1.14 7.70 27.97
CA GLU A 35 1.40 7.58 26.54
C GLU A 35 0.11 7.23 25.78
N VAL A 36 -0.66 6.27 26.29
CA VAL A 36 -1.92 5.85 25.67
C VAL A 36 -3.00 6.94 25.78
N TYR A 37 -3.11 7.63 26.91
CA TYR A 37 -4.17 8.63 27.13
C TYR A 37 -3.92 9.96 26.39
N GLN A 38 -2.68 10.21 25.98
CA GLN A 38 -2.34 11.34 25.13
C GLN A 38 -2.83 11.16 23.69
N LEU A 39 -3.01 9.92 23.24
CA LEU A 39 -3.49 9.62 21.88
C LEU A 39 -4.84 10.26 21.58
N TYR A 40 -5.11 10.44 20.30
CA TYR A 40 -6.41 10.93 19.84
C TYR A 40 -7.48 9.88 20.17
N ASN A 41 -8.59 10.30 20.77
CA ASN A 41 -9.65 9.40 21.21
C ASN A 41 -11.04 9.89 20.80
N GLY A 42 -11.14 10.92 19.96
CA GLY A 42 -12.43 11.47 19.50
C GLY A 42 -13.31 12.14 20.56
N LEU A 43 -12.97 12.07 21.86
CA LEU A 43 -13.80 12.55 22.97
C LEU A 43 -13.65 14.06 23.24
N ASN A 44 -12.84 14.78 22.47
CA ASN A 44 -12.58 16.22 22.62
C ASN A 44 -12.18 16.67 24.04
N LEU A 45 -11.57 15.77 24.82
CA LEU A 45 -11.08 16.09 26.16
C LEU A 45 -9.95 17.11 26.10
N SER A 46 -10.06 18.16 26.92
CA SER A 46 -8.99 19.13 27.11
C SER A 46 -7.74 18.46 27.71
N ARG A 47 -6.59 19.10 27.51
CA ARG A 47 -5.33 18.64 28.10
C ARG A 47 -5.42 18.50 29.63
N ASN A 48 -6.17 19.39 30.29
CA ASN A 48 -6.33 19.36 31.75
C ASN A 48 -7.17 18.16 32.20
N GLU A 49 -8.26 17.85 31.49
CA GLU A 49 -9.08 16.66 31.76
C GLU A 49 -8.26 15.39 31.58
N LYS A 50 -7.47 15.29 30.49
CA LYS A 50 -6.55 14.16 30.28
C LYS A 50 -5.54 14.04 31.43
N ILE A 51 -4.95 15.15 31.88
CA ILE A 51 -4.00 15.17 33.01
C ILE A 51 -4.67 14.73 34.31
N GLU A 52 -5.88 15.19 34.59
CA GLU A 52 -6.60 14.81 35.81
C GLU A 52 -6.91 13.32 35.84
N ILE A 53 -7.31 12.76 34.71
CA ILE A 53 -7.55 11.33 34.54
C ILE A 53 -6.26 10.53 34.81
N ILE A 54 -5.13 10.96 34.22
CA ILE A 54 -3.82 10.34 34.45
C ILE A 54 -3.45 10.41 35.94
N ARG A 55 -3.62 11.57 36.58
CA ARG A 55 -3.29 11.78 38.01
C ARG A 55 -4.08 10.90 38.96
N LYS A 56 -5.30 10.52 38.59
CA LYS A 56 -6.15 9.62 39.39
C LYS A 56 -5.67 8.16 39.34
N ASN A 57 -4.63 7.82 38.56
CA ASN A 57 -4.13 6.45 38.36
C ASN A 57 -5.26 5.42 38.10
N SER A 58 -6.36 5.89 37.52
CA SER A 58 -7.57 5.10 37.32
C SER A 58 -7.58 4.64 35.87
N ILE A 59 -7.74 3.34 35.66
CA ILE A 59 -7.82 2.78 34.31
C ILE A 59 -9.25 2.96 33.81
N HIS A 60 -9.40 3.81 32.81
CA HIS A 60 -10.65 4.08 32.14
C HIS A 60 -10.74 3.27 30.84
N ILE A 61 -11.43 2.12 30.91
CA ILE A 61 -11.62 1.23 29.75
C ILE A 61 -12.22 1.96 28.55
N GLU A 62 -13.20 2.85 28.77
CA GLU A 62 -13.80 3.63 27.67
C GLU A 62 -12.75 4.49 26.93
N LEU A 63 -11.81 5.13 27.65
CA LEU A 63 -10.75 5.91 27.01
C LEU A 63 -9.79 5.02 26.23
N ILE A 64 -9.51 3.82 26.73
CA ILE A 64 -8.66 2.84 26.05
C ILE A 64 -9.34 2.39 24.77
N ILE A 65 -10.61 2.01 24.81
CA ILE A 65 -11.39 1.61 23.63
C ILE A 65 -11.37 2.73 22.59
N GLN A 66 -11.71 3.95 23.00
CA GLN A 66 -11.74 5.11 22.10
C GLN A 66 -10.37 5.44 21.53
N ALA A 67 -9.29 5.35 22.31
CA ALA A 67 -7.94 5.49 21.78
C ALA A 67 -7.63 4.38 20.77
N LEU A 68 -7.91 3.12 21.08
CA LEU A 68 -7.62 2.00 20.18
C LEU A 68 -8.40 2.07 18.88
N MET A 69 -9.65 2.54 18.88
CA MET A 69 -10.45 2.72 17.66
C MET A 69 -9.79 3.63 16.63
N HIS A 70 -9.00 4.63 17.07
CA HIS A 70 -8.37 5.61 16.19
C HIS A 70 -6.89 5.35 15.92
N ASN A 71 -6.24 4.50 16.74
CA ASN A 71 -4.77 4.39 16.76
C ASN A 71 -4.26 2.96 16.58
N ASN A 72 -5.14 1.97 16.43
CA ASN A 72 -4.70 0.61 16.11
C ASN A 72 -4.06 0.60 14.71
N ILE A 73 -3.04 -0.24 14.56
CA ILE A 73 -2.35 -0.45 13.28
C ILE A 73 -2.46 -1.93 12.93
N GLY A 74 -2.98 -2.20 11.73
CA GLY A 74 -3.06 -3.54 11.16
C GLY A 74 -1.68 -4.07 10.78
N LEU A 75 -1.36 -5.25 11.27
CA LEU A 75 -0.29 -6.08 10.77
C LEU A 75 -0.78 -6.76 9.49
N ASN A 76 -0.54 -6.13 8.34
CA ASN A 76 -0.84 -6.73 7.06
C ASN A 76 0.47 -7.10 6.34
N TYR A 77 0.75 -8.40 6.28
CA TYR A 77 1.97 -8.96 5.71
C TYR A 77 1.85 -9.33 4.23
N ASP A 78 0.70 -9.07 3.59
CA ASP A 78 0.50 -9.36 2.16
C ASP A 78 1.60 -8.74 1.26
N GLU A 79 2.29 -7.70 1.74
CA GLU A 79 3.37 -7.02 1.02
C GLU A 79 4.74 -7.73 1.03
N PHE A 80 4.99 -8.65 1.97
CA PHE A 80 6.25 -9.36 2.12
C PHE A 80 5.95 -10.84 2.34
N ASN A 81 6.36 -11.69 1.40
CA ASN A 81 6.24 -13.16 1.40
C ASN A 81 6.99 -13.85 2.59
N LEU A 82 6.83 -13.35 3.81
CA LEU A 82 7.20 -14.00 5.04
C LEU A 82 6.22 -15.16 5.21
N LYS A 83 6.75 -16.38 5.31
CA LYS A 83 5.97 -17.64 5.45
C LYS A 83 5.11 -17.70 6.73
N THR A 84 5.01 -16.61 7.46
CA THR A 84 4.23 -16.48 8.69
C THR A 84 3.18 -15.40 8.46
N GLU A 85 1.94 -15.83 8.25
CA GLU A 85 0.75 -14.97 8.28
C GLU A 85 0.52 -14.46 9.71
N ILE A 86 1.39 -13.57 10.20
CA ILE A 86 1.15 -12.87 11.46
C ILE A 86 0.09 -11.81 11.18
N THR A 87 -1.16 -12.21 11.16
CA THR A 87 -2.28 -11.25 11.07
C THR A 87 -2.61 -10.75 12.47
N GLY A 88 -2.95 -9.46 12.61
CA GLY A 88 -3.30 -8.91 13.91
C GLY A 88 -3.39 -7.39 13.93
N LEU A 89 -3.63 -6.86 15.13
CA LEU A 89 -3.65 -5.44 15.42
C LEU A 89 -2.64 -5.15 16.54
N GLY A 90 -2.01 -3.99 16.49
CA GLY A 90 -1.15 -3.50 17.56
C GLY A 90 -1.33 -2.02 17.80
N LEU A 91 -0.74 -1.55 18.91
CA LEU A 91 -0.68 -0.14 19.28
C LEU A 91 0.79 0.28 19.35
N TRP A 92 1.18 1.21 18.47
CA TRP A 92 2.49 1.87 18.54
C TRP A 92 2.25 3.35 18.82
N THR A 93 2.38 3.74 20.09
CA THR A 93 1.98 5.07 20.60
C THR A 93 2.62 6.23 19.83
N LEU A 94 3.89 6.12 19.43
CA LEU A 94 4.57 7.18 18.68
C LEU A 94 4.10 7.27 17.20
N PRO A 95 4.05 6.17 16.43
CA PRO A 95 3.42 6.17 15.10
C PRO A 95 1.96 6.62 15.05
N SER A 96 1.20 6.46 16.13
CA SER A 96 -0.19 6.92 16.22
C SER A 96 -0.38 8.44 16.09
N PHE A 97 0.70 9.23 16.09
CA PHE A 97 0.64 10.69 15.87
C PHE A 97 0.69 11.09 14.39
N PHE A 98 1.01 10.19 13.46
CA PHE A 98 0.97 10.53 12.04
C PHE A 98 -0.47 10.81 11.60
N ASN A 99 -0.67 11.74 10.68
CA ASN A 99 -1.97 11.94 10.04
C ASN A 99 -2.06 11.17 8.73
N HIS A 100 -3.27 11.15 8.17
CA HIS A 100 -3.58 10.41 6.95
C HIS A 100 -3.60 11.27 5.69
N ALA A 101 -3.02 10.75 4.60
CA ALA A 101 -3.43 11.06 3.24
C ALA A 101 -3.61 9.78 2.42
N CYS A 102 -4.58 9.76 1.50
CA CYS A 102 -4.81 8.58 0.65
C CYS A 102 -3.71 8.37 -0.39
N ILE A 103 -2.97 9.43 -0.70
CA ILE A 103 -1.87 9.52 -1.66
C ILE A 103 -0.90 10.61 -1.21
N ASP A 104 0.29 10.62 -1.83
CA ASP A 104 1.36 11.58 -1.56
C ASP A 104 1.87 11.53 -0.11
N GLU A 105 1.69 10.39 0.56
CA GLU A 105 2.33 10.13 1.85
C GLU A 105 3.84 10.33 1.74
N ASN A 106 4.43 11.02 2.71
CA ASN A 106 5.86 11.34 2.72
C ASN A 106 6.66 10.43 3.68
N VAL A 107 5.94 9.54 4.35
CA VAL A 107 6.44 8.51 5.24
C VAL A 107 5.87 7.17 4.82
N TYR A 108 6.74 6.18 4.67
CA TYR A 108 6.36 4.79 4.51
C TYR A 108 6.62 4.04 5.82
N ASN A 109 5.75 3.08 6.12
CA ASN A 109 5.87 2.19 7.25
C ASN A 109 6.05 0.76 6.78
N PHE A 110 6.94 0.02 7.43
CA PHE A 110 7.13 -1.40 7.16
C PHE A 110 7.23 -2.19 8.45
N PHE A 111 6.76 -3.43 8.41
CA PHE A 111 6.82 -4.36 9.52
C PHE A 111 7.90 -5.41 9.30
N LEU A 112 8.63 -5.74 10.37
CA LEU A 112 9.49 -6.91 10.44
C LEU A 112 9.18 -7.65 11.74
N GLY A 113 8.25 -8.61 11.66
CA GLY A 113 7.64 -9.15 12.88
C GLY A 113 6.80 -8.06 13.56
N ASP A 114 6.89 -7.97 14.88
CA ASP A 114 6.23 -6.95 15.69
C ASP A 114 6.96 -5.59 15.71
N LEU A 115 8.05 -5.45 14.95
CA LEU A 115 8.77 -4.19 14.80
C LEU A 115 8.16 -3.35 13.68
N LEU A 116 7.74 -2.13 14.03
CA LEU A 116 7.29 -1.12 13.09
C LEU A 116 8.42 -0.13 12.81
N PHE A 117 8.83 -0.06 11.56
CA PHE A 117 9.80 0.90 11.08
C PHE A 117 9.09 2.00 10.29
N ILE A 118 9.51 3.23 10.54
CA ILE A 118 8.95 4.44 9.95
C ILE A 118 10.07 5.19 9.25
N ARG A 119 9.90 5.51 7.96
CA ARG A 119 10.93 6.21 7.20
C ARG A 119 10.33 7.19 6.20
N THR A 120 10.96 8.34 6.07
CA THR A 120 10.62 9.30 5.01
C THR A 120 10.97 8.72 3.64
N ASN A 121 10.06 8.82 2.68
CA ASN A 121 10.27 8.33 1.31
C ASN A 121 10.79 9.42 0.34
N ARG A 122 10.90 10.66 0.82
CA ARG A 122 11.50 11.80 0.12
C ARG A 122 12.10 12.80 1.12
N PRO A 123 12.91 13.76 0.68
CA PRO A 123 13.32 14.88 1.53
C PRO A 123 12.10 15.62 2.10
N ILE A 124 12.18 15.98 3.39
CA ILE A 124 11.12 16.66 4.14
C ILE A 124 11.59 18.07 4.49
N SER A 125 10.75 19.06 4.23
CA SER A 125 11.03 20.45 4.59
C SER A 125 10.77 20.72 6.07
N LYS A 126 11.47 21.70 6.65
CA LYS A 126 11.21 22.12 8.04
C LYS A 126 9.76 22.60 8.18
N GLY A 127 9.03 22.02 9.14
CA GLY A 127 7.62 22.36 9.39
C GLY A 127 6.63 21.64 8.48
N GLU A 128 7.10 20.80 7.56
CA GLU A 128 6.24 19.92 6.79
C GLU A 128 5.70 18.79 7.68
N GLU A 129 4.39 18.55 7.61
CA GLU A 129 3.75 17.48 8.34
C GLU A 129 4.17 16.11 7.79
N LEU A 130 4.43 15.17 8.68
CA LEU A 130 4.68 13.78 8.32
C LEU A 130 3.36 13.02 8.26
N ILE A 131 3.13 12.33 7.14
CA ILE A 131 1.83 11.75 6.80
C ILE A 131 2.03 10.32 6.31
N ILE A 132 1.18 9.40 6.79
CA ILE A 132 1.13 8.00 6.37
C ILE A 132 -0.22 7.65 5.72
N ASN A 133 -0.30 6.44 5.17
CA ASN A 133 -1.48 5.95 4.48
C ASN A 133 -2.25 4.93 5.34
N TYR A 134 -3.43 5.30 5.85
CA TYR A 134 -4.31 4.41 6.61
C TYR A 134 -5.17 3.54 5.71
N ARG A 135 -5.53 4.07 4.54
CA ARG A 135 -6.39 3.42 3.54
C ARG A 135 -6.08 3.99 2.16
N ASN A 136 -5.47 3.18 1.30
CA ASN A 136 -4.93 3.65 0.04
C ASN A 136 -6.03 3.77 -1.04
N ALA A 137 -5.80 4.63 -2.04
CA ALA A 137 -6.73 4.86 -3.16
C ALA A 137 -6.55 3.88 -4.34
N THR A 138 -5.58 2.98 -4.27
CA THR A 138 -5.32 1.97 -5.32
C THR A 138 -6.17 0.71 -5.13
N THR A 139 -6.33 0.29 -3.89
CA THR A 139 -7.08 -0.92 -3.50
C THR A 139 -8.55 -0.61 -3.19
N PHE A 140 -8.85 0.60 -2.69
CA PHE A 140 -10.19 0.95 -2.19
C PHE A 140 -10.83 2.08 -2.99
N SER A 141 -12.11 1.89 -3.33
CA SER A 141 -12.95 2.91 -3.94
C SER A 141 -13.07 4.16 -3.07
N TYR A 142 -13.51 5.26 -3.68
CA TYR A 142 -13.77 6.50 -2.95
C TYR A 142 -14.78 6.28 -1.82
N GLU A 143 -15.85 5.53 -2.07
CA GLU A 143 -16.91 5.25 -1.12
C GLU A 143 -16.41 4.41 0.06
N GLU A 144 -15.59 3.38 -0.20
CA GLU A 144 -14.99 2.56 0.86
C GLU A 144 -14.02 3.37 1.72
N ARG A 145 -13.15 4.18 1.10
CA ARG A 145 -12.26 5.08 1.83
C ARG A 145 -13.03 6.10 2.65
N LEU A 146 -14.04 6.74 2.05
CA LEU A 146 -14.85 7.75 2.73
C LEU A 146 -15.59 7.15 3.92
N SER A 147 -16.13 5.94 3.78
CA SER A 147 -16.79 5.22 4.86
C SER A 147 -15.82 4.95 6.03
N TYR A 148 -14.64 4.39 5.73
CA TYR A 148 -13.61 4.12 6.73
C TYR A 148 -13.14 5.40 7.43
N LEU A 149 -12.78 6.43 6.67
CA LEU A 149 -12.27 7.68 7.24
C LEU A 149 -13.31 8.42 8.09
N LYS A 150 -14.59 8.38 7.70
CA LYS A 150 -15.68 8.92 8.52
C LYS A 150 -15.83 8.19 9.85
N CYS A 151 -15.62 6.86 9.87
CA CYS A 151 -15.69 6.05 11.09
C CYS A 151 -14.65 6.47 12.15
N ILE A 152 -13.50 7.00 11.70
CA ILE A 152 -12.41 7.49 12.55
C ILE A 152 -12.31 9.03 12.56
N ASN A 153 -13.40 9.72 12.17
CA ASN A 153 -13.54 11.17 12.20
C ASN A 153 -12.50 11.96 11.38
N ILE A 154 -12.07 11.42 10.23
CA ILE A 154 -11.14 12.08 9.30
C ILE A 154 -11.87 12.58 8.05
N ASP A 155 -11.77 13.89 7.76
CA ASP A 155 -12.14 14.47 6.47
C ASP A 155 -10.89 14.72 5.60
N CYS A 156 -10.45 13.68 4.89
CA CYS A 156 -9.21 13.72 4.12
C CYS A 156 -9.25 14.75 2.97
N GLN A 157 -8.26 15.66 2.97
CA GLN A 157 -8.13 16.77 2.02
C GLN A 157 -7.06 16.55 0.94
N CYS A 158 -6.58 15.31 0.77
CA CYS A 158 -5.60 15.01 -0.28
C CYS A 158 -6.20 15.27 -1.67
N ARG A 159 -5.33 15.50 -2.66
CA ARG A 159 -5.77 15.85 -4.02
C ARG A 159 -6.63 14.78 -4.69
N MET A 160 -6.45 13.49 -4.36
CA MET A 160 -7.32 12.42 -4.84
C MET A 160 -8.74 12.56 -4.29
N CYS A 161 -8.89 12.69 -2.96
CA CYS A 161 -10.19 12.89 -2.34
C CYS A 161 -10.89 14.16 -2.84
N LYS A 162 -10.14 15.23 -3.09
CA LYS A 162 -10.68 16.47 -3.68
C LYS A 162 -11.18 16.24 -5.10
N LEU A 163 -10.38 15.58 -5.94
CA LEU A 163 -10.76 15.24 -7.31
C LEU A 163 -12.05 14.42 -7.32
N GLU A 164 -12.07 13.28 -6.64
CA GLU A 164 -13.21 12.36 -6.61
C GLU A 164 -14.47 12.98 -6.01
N ARG A 165 -14.32 13.87 -5.02
CA ARG A 165 -15.44 14.64 -4.48
C ARG A 165 -16.03 15.59 -5.52
N SER A 166 -15.17 16.20 -6.34
CA SER A 166 -15.56 17.17 -7.38
C SER A 166 -16.02 16.54 -8.71
N GLU A 167 -15.68 15.27 -8.97
CA GLU A 167 -16.05 14.56 -10.19
C GLU A 167 -17.58 14.46 -10.34
N SER A 168 -18.06 14.69 -11.57
CA SER A 168 -19.48 14.60 -11.89
C SER A 168 -19.99 13.17 -11.74
N GLN A 169 -21.30 13.03 -11.51
CA GLN A 169 -21.93 11.72 -11.43
C GLN A 169 -21.76 10.92 -12.73
N GLU A 170 -21.70 11.61 -13.88
CA GLU A 170 -21.45 10.98 -15.18
C GLU A 170 -20.07 10.32 -15.25
N ILE A 171 -19.01 11.01 -14.83
CA ILE A 171 -17.66 10.45 -14.79
C ILE A 171 -17.61 9.22 -13.87
N LYS A 172 -18.19 9.33 -12.67
CA LYS A 172 -18.23 8.23 -11.69
C LYS A 172 -18.96 7.00 -12.22
N LEU A 173 -20.14 7.20 -12.81
CA LEU A 173 -20.92 6.13 -13.42
C LEU A 173 -20.17 5.49 -14.58
N ARG A 174 -19.52 6.30 -15.44
CA ARG A 174 -18.77 5.77 -16.58
C ARG A 174 -17.56 4.95 -16.13
N MET A 175 -16.78 5.44 -15.16
CA MET A 175 -15.68 4.68 -14.57
C MET A 175 -16.17 3.36 -13.98
N ALA A 176 -17.25 3.37 -13.20
CA ALA A 176 -17.82 2.16 -12.60
C ALA A 176 -18.27 1.14 -13.68
N GLN A 177 -18.88 1.61 -14.77
CA GLN A 177 -19.25 0.74 -15.90
C GLN A 177 -18.04 0.10 -16.58
N LEU A 178 -16.97 0.86 -16.82
CA LEU A 178 -15.76 0.37 -17.46
C LEU A 178 -15.04 -0.65 -16.58
N LEU A 179 -14.92 -0.39 -15.29
CA LEU A 179 -14.32 -1.32 -14.32
C LEU A 179 -15.16 -2.59 -14.18
N LYS A 180 -16.49 -2.45 -14.12
CA LYS A 180 -17.40 -3.60 -14.11
C LYS A 180 -17.24 -4.45 -15.37
N ALA A 181 -17.21 -3.82 -16.56
CA ALA A 181 -16.98 -4.53 -17.82
C ALA A 181 -15.64 -5.28 -17.81
N TYR A 182 -14.58 -4.65 -17.30
CA TYR A 182 -13.29 -5.31 -17.11
C TYR A 182 -13.39 -6.53 -16.21
N HIS A 183 -13.88 -6.40 -14.97
CA HIS A 183 -13.89 -7.50 -14.00
C HIS A 183 -14.84 -8.64 -14.38
N GLU A 184 -16.02 -8.34 -14.94
CA GLU A 184 -17.04 -9.35 -15.23
C GLU A 184 -16.85 -10.00 -16.61
N SER A 185 -16.36 -9.27 -17.62
CA SER A 185 -16.25 -9.77 -18.99
C SER A 185 -14.81 -10.09 -19.39
N ILE A 186 -13.87 -9.15 -19.18
CA ILE A 186 -12.54 -9.23 -19.80
C ILE A 186 -11.54 -10.01 -18.97
N TYR A 187 -11.44 -9.68 -17.69
CA TYR A 187 -10.50 -10.32 -16.78
C TYR A 187 -10.63 -11.86 -16.76
N PRO A 188 -11.82 -12.48 -16.71
CA PRO A 188 -11.96 -13.94 -16.75
C PRO A 188 -11.48 -14.58 -18.05
N LYS A 189 -11.54 -13.84 -19.17
CA LYS A 189 -11.11 -14.29 -20.50
C LYS A 189 -9.61 -14.13 -20.72
N VAL A 190 -8.98 -13.14 -20.08
CA VAL A 190 -7.55 -12.84 -20.24
C VAL A 190 -6.69 -13.49 -19.16
N SER A 191 -7.22 -13.70 -17.96
CA SER A 191 -6.46 -14.27 -16.82
C SER A 191 -5.99 -15.71 -17.03
N LYS A 192 -6.64 -16.48 -17.93
CA LYS A 192 -6.27 -17.88 -18.21
C LYS A 192 -5.28 -17.98 -19.38
N PRO A 193 -4.19 -18.77 -19.27
CA PRO A 193 -3.12 -18.82 -20.28
C PRO A 193 -3.52 -19.19 -21.71
N HIS A 194 -4.65 -19.88 -21.92
CA HIS A 194 -5.06 -20.45 -23.21
C HIS A 194 -6.25 -19.74 -23.85
N SER A 195 -6.73 -18.62 -23.30
CA SER A 195 -7.98 -17.96 -23.73
C SER A 195 -7.80 -16.53 -24.26
N VAL A 196 -6.56 -16.08 -24.43
CA VAL A 196 -6.28 -14.72 -24.91
C VAL A 196 -6.46 -14.65 -26.43
N GLU A 197 -7.50 -13.94 -26.86
CA GLU A 197 -7.77 -13.62 -28.27
C GLU A 197 -7.41 -12.16 -28.59
N PRO A 198 -7.05 -11.83 -29.85
CA PRO A 198 -6.76 -10.44 -30.24
C PRO A 198 -7.93 -9.47 -30.02
N SER A 199 -9.17 -9.95 -30.05
CA SER A 199 -10.38 -9.18 -29.73
C SER A 199 -10.37 -8.69 -28.27
N HIS A 200 -10.02 -9.57 -27.32
CA HIS A 200 -9.93 -9.25 -25.90
C HIS A 200 -8.85 -8.20 -25.61
N ILE A 201 -7.73 -8.26 -26.33
CA ILE A 201 -6.66 -7.25 -26.22
C ILE A 201 -7.16 -5.89 -26.65
N LYS A 202 -7.83 -5.80 -27.82
CA LYS A 202 -8.38 -4.53 -28.34
C LYS A 202 -9.42 -3.93 -27.41
N GLU A 203 -10.29 -4.77 -26.85
CA GLU A 203 -11.30 -4.33 -25.89
C GLU A 203 -10.63 -3.80 -24.62
N LEU A 204 -9.59 -4.46 -24.11
CA LEU A 204 -8.84 -4.00 -22.95
C LEU A 204 -8.08 -2.69 -23.22
N GLU A 205 -7.47 -2.53 -24.40
CA GLU A 205 -6.85 -1.27 -24.83
C GLU A 205 -7.86 -0.12 -24.85
N TYR A 206 -9.08 -0.38 -25.36
CA TYR A 206 -10.16 0.59 -25.37
C TYR A 206 -10.58 0.99 -23.95
N LEU A 207 -10.80 0.03 -23.05
CA LEU A 207 -11.17 0.32 -21.65
C LEU A 207 -10.10 1.18 -20.95
N ILE A 208 -8.82 0.85 -21.13
CA ILE A 208 -7.71 1.63 -20.55
C ILE A 208 -7.68 3.05 -21.12
N ALA A 209 -7.77 3.19 -22.44
CA ALA A 209 -7.75 4.49 -23.10
C ALA A 209 -8.93 5.38 -22.63
N GLU A 210 -10.11 4.79 -22.49
CA GLU A 210 -11.28 5.51 -22.02
C GLU A 210 -11.17 5.92 -20.55
N LEU A 211 -10.73 5.02 -19.66
CA LEU A 211 -10.46 5.36 -18.26
C LEU A 211 -9.45 6.50 -18.13
N ARG A 212 -8.37 6.48 -18.92
CA ARG A 212 -7.38 7.57 -18.96
C ARG A 212 -7.99 8.88 -19.44
N SER A 213 -8.88 8.83 -20.43
CA SER A 213 -9.55 10.03 -20.96
C SER A 213 -10.42 10.74 -19.92
N LEU A 214 -11.07 9.98 -19.03
CA LEU A 214 -11.93 10.51 -17.96
C LEU A 214 -11.14 11.33 -16.92
N ARG A 215 -9.85 11.01 -16.74
CA ARG A 215 -8.94 11.74 -15.85
C ARG A 215 -7.74 12.35 -16.59
N LYS A 216 -7.93 12.79 -17.84
CA LYS A 216 -6.83 13.30 -18.68
C LYS A 216 -6.08 14.50 -18.07
N GLU A 217 -6.75 15.32 -17.27
CA GLU A 217 -6.16 16.48 -16.58
C GLU A 217 -5.38 16.07 -15.31
N HIS A 218 -5.57 14.83 -14.85
CA HIS A 218 -4.94 14.25 -13.66
C HIS A 218 -4.49 12.80 -13.93
N PRO A 219 -3.61 12.57 -14.93
CA PRO A 219 -3.26 11.21 -15.39
C PRO A 219 -2.59 10.37 -14.30
N ASP A 220 -1.89 11.01 -13.38
CA ASP A 220 -1.21 10.39 -12.24
C ASP A 220 -2.18 9.95 -11.12
N LEU A 221 -3.46 10.36 -11.19
CA LEU A 221 -4.55 9.91 -10.30
C LEU A 221 -5.42 8.81 -10.93
N GLY A 222 -5.06 8.31 -12.11
CA GLY A 222 -5.75 7.22 -12.81
C GLY A 222 -5.37 5.81 -12.34
N PHE A 223 -5.20 5.59 -11.03
CA PHE A 223 -4.68 4.32 -10.48
C PHE A 223 -5.51 3.08 -10.84
N ASN A 224 -6.81 3.27 -11.09
CA ASN A 224 -7.70 2.21 -11.54
C ASN A 224 -7.26 1.59 -12.88
N THR A 225 -6.32 2.20 -13.62
CA THR A 225 -5.75 1.63 -14.85
C THR A 225 -4.55 0.73 -14.62
N ILE A 226 -3.97 0.68 -13.41
CA ILE A 226 -2.78 -0.14 -13.12
C ILE A 226 -3.09 -1.62 -13.34
N GLU A 227 -4.14 -2.13 -12.72
CA GLU A 227 -4.52 -3.55 -12.83
C GLU A 227 -4.84 -3.92 -14.29
N LEU A 228 -5.60 -3.07 -14.99
CA LEU A 228 -5.94 -3.30 -16.40
C LEU A 228 -4.68 -3.32 -17.28
N SER A 229 -3.72 -2.44 -17.01
CA SER A 229 -2.47 -2.34 -17.78
C SER A 229 -1.56 -3.56 -17.51
N ASN A 230 -1.51 -4.05 -16.28
CA ASN A 230 -0.83 -5.30 -15.95
C ASN A 230 -1.47 -6.50 -16.67
N THR A 231 -2.81 -6.59 -16.65
CA THR A 231 -3.56 -7.59 -17.40
C THR A 231 -3.31 -7.49 -18.92
N LEU A 232 -3.19 -6.28 -19.47
CA LEU A 232 -2.87 -6.05 -20.87
C LEU A 232 -1.45 -6.51 -21.21
N ALA A 233 -0.46 -6.18 -20.37
CA ALA A 233 0.89 -6.66 -20.53
C ALA A 233 0.95 -8.19 -20.51
N PHE A 234 0.26 -8.83 -19.57
CA PHE A 234 0.12 -10.29 -19.53
C PHE A 234 -0.49 -10.86 -20.83
N ALA A 235 -1.56 -10.26 -21.34
CA ALA A 235 -2.19 -10.67 -22.59
C ALA A 235 -1.20 -10.65 -23.77
N TYR A 236 -0.40 -9.58 -23.88
CA TYR A 236 0.65 -9.48 -24.90
C TYR A 236 1.75 -10.52 -24.74
N LEU A 237 2.13 -10.87 -23.51
CA LEU A 237 3.07 -11.98 -23.27
C LEU A 237 2.52 -13.30 -23.78
N LYS A 238 1.22 -13.56 -23.60
CA LYS A 238 0.60 -14.83 -24.03
C LYS A 238 0.57 -15.00 -25.54
N ILE A 239 0.41 -13.91 -26.29
CA ILE A 239 0.50 -13.95 -27.75
C ILE A 239 1.94 -13.77 -28.28
N GLY A 240 2.95 -13.84 -27.40
CA GLY A 240 4.37 -13.78 -27.77
C GLY A 240 4.93 -12.38 -28.04
N ASN A 241 4.15 -11.31 -27.82
CA ASN A 241 4.59 -9.93 -28.04
C ASN A 241 5.24 -9.33 -26.78
N ASN A 242 6.41 -9.88 -26.43
CA ASN A 242 7.17 -9.47 -25.25
C ASN A 242 7.59 -7.98 -25.28
N LYS A 243 7.85 -7.41 -26.46
CA LYS A 243 8.25 -6.01 -26.60
C LYS A 243 7.10 -5.06 -26.22
N LYS A 244 5.88 -5.34 -26.66
CA LYS A 244 4.70 -4.53 -26.32
C LYS A 244 4.35 -4.65 -24.84
N ALA A 245 4.40 -5.86 -24.29
CA ALA A 245 4.22 -6.09 -22.85
C ALA A 245 5.21 -5.28 -22.01
N LEU A 246 6.51 -5.33 -22.37
CA LEU A 246 7.55 -4.56 -21.70
C LEU A 246 7.31 -3.05 -21.80
N SER A 247 6.89 -2.55 -22.97
CA SER A 247 6.57 -1.14 -23.17
C SER A 247 5.43 -0.66 -22.26
N ILE A 248 4.38 -1.47 -22.10
CA ILE A 248 3.24 -1.16 -21.25
C ILE A 248 3.67 -1.09 -19.79
N LEU A 249 4.41 -2.09 -19.30
CA LEU A 249 4.85 -2.10 -17.91
C LEU A 249 5.78 -0.93 -17.57
N LYS A 250 6.69 -0.56 -18.48
CA LYS A 250 7.55 0.62 -18.32
C LYS A 250 6.73 1.91 -18.26
N GLU A 251 5.71 2.05 -19.10
CA GLU A 251 4.79 3.21 -19.07
C GLU A 251 4.06 3.30 -17.72
N VAL A 252 3.51 2.18 -17.22
CA VAL A 252 2.84 2.12 -15.92
C VAL A 252 3.81 2.47 -14.79
N TYR A 253 5.04 1.94 -14.83
CA TYR A 253 6.09 2.30 -13.87
C TYR A 253 6.35 3.81 -13.89
N ASP A 254 6.59 4.41 -15.06
CA ASP A 254 6.93 5.83 -15.14
C ASP A 254 5.80 6.74 -14.67
N LEU A 255 4.54 6.35 -14.89
CA LEU A 255 3.38 7.10 -14.42
C LEU A 255 3.20 7.04 -12.90
N TYR A 256 3.49 5.90 -12.27
CA TYR A 256 3.10 5.65 -10.88
C TYR A 256 4.26 5.47 -9.90
N LYS A 257 5.51 5.50 -10.37
CA LYS A 257 6.71 5.20 -9.56
C LYS A 257 6.87 6.03 -8.28
N THR A 258 6.29 7.23 -8.25
CA THR A 258 6.41 8.17 -7.14
C THR A 258 5.35 7.99 -6.06
N PHE A 259 4.30 7.21 -6.30
CA PHE A 259 3.12 7.20 -5.43
C PHE A 259 2.89 5.86 -4.72
N ARG A 260 3.50 4.75 -5.18
CA ARG A 260 3.04 3.39 -4.81
C ARG A 260 4.09 2.30 -4.79
N VAL A 261 4.93 2.30 -3.76
CA VAL A 261 6.08 1.38 -3.65
C VAL A 261 5.66 -0.09 -3.82
N SER A 262 4.56 -0.55 -3.24
CA SER A 262 4.18 -1.97 -3.26
C SER A 262 3.63 -2.47 -4.60
N GLU A 263 2.76 -1.72 -5.28
CA GLU A 263 2.28 -2.09 -6.63
C GLU A 263 3.40 -1.97 -7.67
N ILE A 264 4.28 -0.98 -7.52
CA ILE A 264 5.47 -0.83 -8.36
C ILE A 264 6.38 -2.05 -8.28
N ARG A 265 6.54 -2.67 -7.10
CA ARG A 265 7.40 -3.86 -6.92
C ARG A 265 7.01 -4.99 -7.87
N ILE A 266 5.71 -5.25 -8.03
CA ILE A 266 5.19 -6.29 -8.93
C ILE A 266 5.52 -5.93 -10.40
N ILE A 267 5.31 -4.66 -10.78
CA ILE A 267 5.62 -4.17 -12.12
C ILE A 267 7.11 -4.32 -12.43
N ILE A 268 7.99 -3.94 -11.49
CA ILE A 268 9.44 -4.09 -11.67
C ILE A 268 9.82 -5.56 -11.83
N LEU A 269 9.25 -6.45 -11.02
CA LEU A 269 9.51 -7.88 -11.11
C LEU A 269 9.16 -8.44 -12.50
N ASP A 270 7.99 -8.08 -13.04
CA ASP A 270 7.60 -8.47 -14.39
C ASP A 270 8.54 -7.90 -15.45
N ILE A 271 8.96 -6.64 -15.32
CA ILE A 271 9.94 -6.01 -16.21
C ILE A 271 11.27 -6.79 -16.19
N ILE A 272 11.77 -7.19 -15.02
CA ILE A 272 12.99 -8.00 -14.90
C ILE A 272 12.83 -9.33 -15.65
N ILE A 273 11.73 -10.05 -15.39
CA ILE A 273 11.46 -11.36 -16.00
C ILE A 273 11.38 -11.26 -17.52
N ILE A 274 10.71 -10.24 -18.05
CA ILE A 274 10.54 -10.06 -19.49
C ILE A 274 11.86 -9.67 -20.16
N ASN A 275 12.65 -8.79 -19.54
CA ASN A 275 13.99 -8.46 -20.07
C ASN A 275 14.89 -9.70 -20.13
N SER A 276 14.87 -10.57 -19.10
CA SER A 276 15.58 -11.84 -19.10
C SER A 276 15.14 -12.76 -20.25
N LYS A 277 13.82 -12.89 -20.48
CA LYS A 277 13.28 -13.66 -21.62
C LYS A 277 13.71 -13.10 -22.98
N LEU A 278 13.84 -11.78 -23.09
CA LEU A 278 14.33 -11.08 -24.27
C LEU A 278 15.86 -11.09 -24.40
N LYS A 279 16.60 -11.73 -23.47
CA LYS A 279 18.06 -11.73 -23.39
C LYS A 279 18.67 -10.33 -23.24
N LEU A 280 17.91 -9.38 -22.69
CA LEU A 280 18.34 -8.01 -22.37
C LEU A 280 18.90 -7.96 -20.94
N PHE A 281 19.95 -8.73 -20.66
CA PHE A 281 20.44 -8.95 -19.30
C PHE A 281 20.93 -7.69 -18.60
N GLU A 282 21.58 -6.77 -19.31
CA GLU A 282 22.04 -5.51 -18.73
C GLU A 282 20.87 -4.60 -18.31
N GLU A 283 19.77 -4.64 -19.05
CA GLU A 283 18.54 -3.95 -18.65
C GLU A 283 17.90 -4.64 -17.44
N ALA A 284 17.81 -5.98 -17.46
CA ALA A 284 17.28 -6.74 -16.33
C ALA A 284 18.04 -6.46 -15.02
N LYS A 285 19.37 -6.37 -15.07
CA LYS A 285 20.22 -6.02 -13.91
C LYS A 285 19.91 -4.62 -13.36
N LYS A 286 19.68 -3.62 -14.23
CA LYS A 286 19.29 -2.27 -13.77
C LYS A 286 17.97 -2.28 -13.01
N TRP A 287 16.97 -2.96 -13.55
CA TRP A 287 15.67 -3.10 -12.88
C TRP A 287 15.77 -3.91 -11.58
N PHE A 288 16.63 -4.92 -11.56
CA PHE A 288 16.96 -5.65 -10.35
C PHE A 288 17.55 -4.76 -9.26
N ASP A 289 18.51 -3.88 -9.60
CA ASP A 289 19.07 -2.93 -8.63
C ASP A 289 18.02 -1.95 -8.09
N ILE A 290 17.09 -1.49 -8.95
CA ILE A 290 15.96 -0.64 -8.52
C ILE A 290 15.08 -1.38 -7.51
N MET A 291 14.69 -2.63 -7.82
CA MET A 291 13.90 -3.47 -6.91
C MET A 291 14.62 -3.72 -5.60
N LEU A 292 15.92 -4.05 -5.67
CA LEU A 292 16.73 -4.35 -4.51
C LEU A 292 16.81 -3.15 -3.57
N LYS A 293 17.06 -1.94 -4.09
CA LYS A 293 17.03 -0.69 -3.31
C LYS A 293 15.68 -0.43 -2.67
N ILE A 294 14.59 -0.57 -3.42
CA ILE A 294 13.23 -0.39 -2.89
C ILE A 294 12.99 -1.30 -1.66
N LEU A 295 13.49 -2.53 -1.69
CA LEU A 295 13.32 -3.48 -0.59
C LEU A 295 14.21 -3.18 0.62
N VAL A 296 15.46 -2.75 0.41
CA VAL A 296 16.46 -2.72 1.48
C VAL A 296 16.74 -1.32 2.02
N GLU A 297 16.57 -0.26 1.23
CA GLU A 297 16.80 1.12 1.67
C GLU A 297 15.95 1.52 2.88
N PRO A 298 14.70 1.03 3.06
CA PRO A 298 13.95 1.27 4.28
C PRO A 298 14.71 0.86 5.55
N ILE A 299 15.48 -0.23 5.49
CA ILE A 299 16.24 -0.78 6.60
C ILE A 299 17.68 -0.23 6.62
N MET A 300 18.38 -0.28 5.48
CA MET A 300 19.82 -0.08 5.41
C MET A 300 20.25 1.38 5.37
N GLY A 301 19.40 2.31 4.96
CA GLY A 301 19.89 3.62 4.54
C GLY A 301 19.67 3.86 3.06
N LYS A 302 19.82 5.11 2.62
CA LYS A 302 19.96 5.41 1.19
C LYS A 302 21.26 4.78 0.69
N LEU A 303 21.20 4.04 -0.41
CA LEU A 303 22.36 3.37 -0.99
C LEU A 303 22.93 4.20 -2.15
N GLU A 304 24.25 4.25 -2.25
CA GLU A 304 24.93 4.99 -3.32
C GLU A 304 25.11 4.11 -4.57
N ASP A 305 24.84 4.67 -5.75
CA ASP A 305 24.85 3.94 -7.03
C ASP A 305 26.26 3.52 -7.47
N ASP A 306 27.28 4.23 -7.00
CA ASP A 306 28.69 4.08 -7.37
C ASP A 306 29.44 3.03 -6.52
N LYS A 307 28.84 2.55 -5.43
CA LYS A 307 29.46 1.63 -4.46
C LYS A 307 28.74 0.29 -4.41
N PRO A 308 29.06 -0.67 -5.30
CA PRO A 308 28.31 -1.93 -5.40
C PRO A 308 28.48 -2.86 -4.18
N GLU A 309 29.32 -2.50 -3.20
CA GLU A 309 29.57 -3.30 -2.00
C GLU A 309 28.28 -3.56 -1.18
N TRP A 310 27.27 -2.69 -1.29
CA TRP A 310 25.99 -2.88 -0.62
C TRP A 310 25.21 -4.09 -1.15
N ARG A 311 25.44 -4.55 -2.39
CA ARG A 311 24.64 -5.63 -3.01
C ARG A 311 24.67 -6.92 -2.20
N LYS A 312 25.84 -7.29 -1.68
CA LYS A 312 26.00 -8.52 -0.89
C LYS A 312 25.16 -8.49 0.39
N GLU A 313 25.17 -7.35 1.07
CA GLU A 313 24.41 -7.20 2.32
C GLU A 313 22.91 -7.02 2.05
N ALA A 314 22.56 -6.30 0.98
CA ALA A 314 21.19 -6.19 0.51
C ALA A 314 20.58 -7.56 0.15
N LEU A 315 21.33 -8.42 -0.54
CA LEU A 315 20.89 -9.77 -0.88
C LEU A 315 20.64 -10.63 0.37
N ARG A 316 21.56 -10.61 1.34
CA ARG A 316 21.39 -11.28 2.65
C ARG A 316 20.14 -10.80 3.39
N LEU A 317 19.83 -9.51 3.32
CA LEU A 317 18.60 -8.97 3.89
C LEU A 317 17.37 -9.50 3.14
N THR A 318 17.38 -9.46 1.80
CA THR A 318 16.29 -9.99 0.98
C THR A 318 16.09 -11.50 1.11
N GLU A 319 17.09 -12.29 1.49
CA GLU A 319 16.89 -13.71 1.84
C GLU A 319 15.85 -13.88 2.95
N LYS A 320 15.76 -12.91 3.86
CA LYS A 320 14.82 -12.92 4.98
C LYS A 320 13.48 -12.28 4.62
N ILE A 321 13.49 -11.12 3.95
CA ILE A 321 12.28 -10.31 3.73
C ILE A 321 11.60 -10.53 2.38
N HIS A 322 12.33 -10.99 1.36
CA HIS A 322 11.80 -11.22 0.01
C HIS A 322 12.62 -12.29 -0.75
N PRO A 323 12.53 -13.59 -0.36
CA PRO A 323 13.46 -14.63 -0.81
C PRO A 323 13.56 -14.80 -2.34
N GLN A 324 12.48 -14.50 -3.07
CA GLN A 324 12.44 -14.57 -4.54
C GLN A 324 13.54 -13.73 -5.23
N MET A 325 14.04 -12.67 -4.57
CA MET A 325 15.11 -11.84 -5.12
C MET A 325 16.41 -12.62 -5.33
N ASN A 326 16.74 -13.57 -4.45
CA ASN A 326 17.97 -14.34 -4.58
C ASN A 326 17.93 -15.31 -5.76
N SER A 327 16.78 -15.95 -6.00
CA SER A 327 16.60 -16.81 -7.19
C SER A 327 16.76 -16.02 -8.50
N ILE A 328 16.30 -14.77 -8.52
CA ILE A 328 16.47 -13.88 -9.68
C ILE A 328 17.93 -13.45 -9.82
N ALA A 329 18.61 -13.15 -8.70
CA ALA A 329 20.03 -12.80 -8.68
C ALA A 329 20.89 -13.92 -9.30
N GLU A 330 20.66 -15.17 -8.90
CA GLU A 330 21.30 -16.36 -9.48
C GLU A 330 21.07 -16.44 -11.00
N THR A 331 19.81 -16.28 -11.44
CA THR A 331 19.45 -16.32 -12.87
C THR A 331 20.15 -15.23 -13.69
N LEU A 332 20.37 -14.05 -13.08
CA LEU A 332 21.02 -12.91 -13.72
C LEU A 332 22.55 -12.89 -13.57
N ASN A 333 23.13 -13.89 -12.90
CA ASN A 333 24.54 -13.91 -12.49
C ASN A 333 24.94 -12.63 -11.72
N ILE A 334 24.09 -12.20 -10.79
CA ILE A 334 24.33 -11.09 -9.86
C ILE A 334 24.72 -11.69 -8.52
N VAL A 335 25.89 -12.34 -8.43
CA VAL A 335 26.74 -12.60 -7.24
C VAL A 335 28.04 -13.22 -7.75
#